data_AF-A0A958P724-F1
#
_entry.id   AF-A0A958P724-F1
#
_cell.length_a   1.000
_cell.length_b   1.000
_cell.length_c   1.000
_cell.angle_alpha   90.00
_cell.angle_beta   90.00
_cell.angle_gamma   90.00
#
_symmetry.space_group_name_H-M   'P 1'
#
loop_
_entity.id
_entity.type
_entity.pdbx_description
1 polymer ?
#
loop_
_entity_poly.entity_id
_entity_poly.type
_entity_poly.pdbx_seq_one_letter_code
_entity_poly.pdbx_strand_id
1 'polypeptide(L)'
;MKFLFLFSYLILLTSCSSMDKTASDEVDEVSFQYFDNRILLPIEINGKGPFYMVFDTGGSNMLMPDAVRRLGLETKDAGFGGGAGDAQIPMQSTKVESYKVGNINMTNQDFLIMDLSPIKKAFGFENLDGIIGYELLQ
;
A
#
# COMPACT_ATOMS: atom_id res chain seq x y z
N MET A 1 17.57 22.62 76.57
CA MET A 1 17.78 21.31 75.90
C MET A 1 17.38 21.47 74.44
N LYS A 2 18.34 21.79 73.56
CA LYS A 2 18.94 20.94 72.50
C LYS A 2 18.27 21.20 71.13
N PHE A 3 18.91 22.02 70.26
CA PHE A 3 19.84 21.68 69.15
C PHE A 3 19.06 21.55 67.81
N LEU A 4 19.13 22.52 66.87
CA LEU A 4 20.18 22.80 65.86
C LEU A 4 20.09 21.87 64.62
N PHE A 5 19.75 22.40 63.43
CA PHE A 5 20.58 22.43 62.20
C PHE A 5 19.77 22.72 60.92
N LEU A 6 20.22 23.74 60.16
CA LEU A 6 20.02 23.88 58.72
C LEU A 6 20.50 22.60 58.00
N PHE A 7 19.84 22.17 56.92
CA PHE A 7 20.52 21.78 55.69
C PHE A 7 19.52 21.69 54.53
N SER A 8 19.58 22.70 53.67
CA SER A 8 19.47 22.61 52.21
C SER A 8 19.58 21.17 51.69
N TYR A 9 18.50 20.62 51.14
CA TYR A 9 18.64 19.59 50.10
C TYR A 9 17.48 19.64 49.10
N LEU A 10 17.68 20.51 48.12
CA LEU A 10 17.09 20.45 46.79
C LEU A 10 17.66 19.19 46.10
N ILE A 11 16.90 18.10 46.02
CA ILE A 11 17.25 16.92 45.21
C ILE A 11 16.24 16.77 44.08
N LEU A 12 16.67 17.33 42.94
CA LEU A 12 16.57 16.79 41.58
C LEU A 12 15.33 15.95 41.23
N LEU A 13 14.44 16.62 40.50
CA LEU A 13 13.56 16.05 39.48
C LEU A 13 14.31 14.95 38.70
N THR A 14 13.98 13.69 38.93
CA THR A 14 14.26 12.63 37.95
C THR A 14 13.26 12.80 36.81
N SER A 15 13.59 13.69 35.88
CA SER A 15 13.05 13.63 34.53
C SER A 15 13.39 12.24 33.98
N CYS A 16 12.38 11.39 33.89
CA CYS A 16 12.44 10.23 33.00
C CYS A 16 12.57 10.80 31.60
N SER A 17 13.79 10.88 31.09
CA SER A 17 14.03 11.16 29.69
C SER A 17 13.33 10.04 28.93
N SER A 18 12.19 10.34 28.32
CA SER A 18 11.66 9.54 27.23
C SER A 18 12.81 9.39 26.25
N MET A 19 13.30 8.15 26.09
CA MET A 19 14.25 7.82 25.06
C MET A 19 13.63 8.30 23.75
N ASP A 20 14.22 9.36 23.21
CA ASP A 20 13.99 9.79 21.84
C ASP A 20 14.25 8.55 21.00
N LYS A 21 13.17 7.98 20.45
CA LYS A 21 13.30 6.98 19.39
C LYS A 21 13.99 7.74 18.27
N THR A 22 15.30 7.55 18.17
CA THR A 22 16.03 7.85 16.95
C THR A 22 15.21 7.20 15.85
N ALA A 23 14.71 7.99 14.90
CA ALA A 23 14.06 7.47 13.71
C ALA A 23 15.07 6.54 13.06
N SER A 24 14.93 5.23 13.32
CA SER A 24 15.59 4.23 12.52
C SER A 24 15.09 4.44 11.11
N ASP A 25 15.98 4.42 10.13
CA ASP A 25 15.59 4.16 8.75
C ASP A 25 14.89 2.79 8.77
N GLU A 26 13.58 2.80 8.98
CA GLU A 26 12.75 1.62 9.09
C GLU A 26 12.65 1.04 7.67
N VAL A 27 13.49 0.07 7.39
CA VAL A 27 13.50 -0.65 6.12
C VAL A 27 12.42 -1.70 6.19
N ASP A 28 11.39 -1.55 5.36
CA ASP A 28 10.39 -2.58 5.18
C ASP A 28 10.86 -3.63 4.16
N GLU A 29 10.88 -4.89 4.59
CA GLU A 29 11.10 -6.04 3.73
C GLU A 29 9.76 -6.64 3.31
N VAL A 30 9.50 -6.68 2.00
CA VAL A 30 8.25 -7.18 1.43
C VAL A 30 8.51 -8.49 0.70
N SER A 31 7.87 -9.57 1.14
CA SER A 31 7.87 -10.84 0.43
C SER A 31 6.98 -10.78 -0.81
N PHE A 32 7.44 -11.36 -1.91
CA PHE A 32 6.72 -11.39 -3.17
C PHE A 32 6.93 -12.71 -3.91
N GLN A 33 6.03 -13.01 -4.86
CA GLN A 33 6.20 -14.14 -5.77
C GLN A 33 6.85 -13.64 -7.06
N TYR A 34 7.91 -14.31 -7.51
CA TYR A 34 8.50 -14.06 -8.82
C TYR A 34 7.99 -15.10 -9.81
N PHE A 35 7.25 -14.65 -10.81
CA PHE A 35 6.61 -15.53 -11.79
C PHE A 35 6.57 -14.87 -13.16
N ASP A 36 6.96 -15.61 -14.21
CA ASP A 36 7.07 -15.11 -15.59
C ASP A 36 7.72 -13.71 -15.67
N ASN A 37 8.90 -13.57 -15.06
CA ASN A 37 9.67 -12.32 -14.99
C ASN A 37 8.94 -11.12 -14.38
N ARG A 38 7.93 -11.37 -13.53
CA ARG A 38 7.15 -10.33 -12.86
C ARG A 38 7.11 -10.57 -11.36
N ILE A 39 6.95 -9.49 -10.63
CA ILE A 39 6.75 -9.48 -9.19
C ILE A 39 5.25 -9.47 -8.93
N LEU A 40 4.75 -10.49 -8.23
CA LEU A 40 3.39 -10.56 -7.73
C LEU A 40 3.40 -10.26 -6.23
N LEU A 41 2.78 -9.13 -5.88
CA LEU A 41 2.64 -8.66 -4.52
C LEU A 41 1.29 -9.11 -3.95
N PRO A 42 1.27 -9.89 -2.87
CA PRO A 42 0.06 -10.02 -2.06
C PRO A 42 -0.15 -8.72 -1.27
N ILE A 43 -1.32 -8.11 -1.41
CA ILE A 43 -1.66 -6.87 -0.72
C ILE A 43 -2.99 -7.00 0.03
N GLU A 44 -3.19 -6.16 1.04
CA GLU A 44 -4.51 -5.95 1.63
C GLU A 44 -5.12 -4.67 1.06
N ILE A 45 -6.42 -4.67 0.76
CA ILE A 45 -7.16 -3.49 0.30
C ILE A 45 -8.37 -3.32 1.20
N ASN A 46 -8.51 -2.15 1.82
CA ASN A 46 -9.55 -1.84 2.81
C ASN A 46 -9.72 -2.95 3.86
N GLY A 47 -8.60 -3.50 4.35
CA GLY A 47 -8.56 -4.58 5.35
C GLY A 47 -9.00 -5.97 4.86
N LYS A 48 -9.20 -6.16 3.54
CA LYS A 48 -9.50 -7.46 2.92
C LYS A 48 -8.29 -7.94 2.12
N GLY A 49 -8.06 -9.25 2.06
CA GLY A 49 -6.96 -9.81 1.26
C GLY A 49 -6.63 -11.27 1.57
N PRO A 50 -5.56 -11.81 0.95
CA PRO A 50 -4.68 -11.10 0.02
C PRO A 50 -5.33 -10.91 -1.37
N PHE A 51 -5.00 -9.78 -2.01
CA PHE A 51 -5.17 -9.55 -3.45
C PHE A 51 -3.81 -9.64 -4.12
N TYR A 52 -3.71 -10.31 -5.27
CA TYR A 52 -2.46 -10.54 -5.98
C TYR A 52 -2.27 -9.54 -7.12
N MET A 53 -1.27 -8.69 -6.97
CA MET A 53 -1.04 -7.55 -7.85
C MET A 53 0.29 -7.69 -8.58
N VAL A 54 0.31 -7.41 -9.88
CA VAL A 54 1.60 -7.20 -10.55
C VAL A 54 2.17 -5.86 -10.08
N PHE A 55 3.42 -5.84 -9.65
CA PHE A 55 4.13 -4.60 -9.42
C PHE A 55 4.70 -4.07 -10.75
N ASP A 56 4.26 -2.87 -11.15
CA ASP A 56 4.63 -2.25 -12.42
C ASP A 56 4.96 -0.76 -12.22
N THR A 57 6.24 -0.44 -12.20
CA THR A 57 6.71 0.94 -12.03
C THR A 57 6.34 1.87 -13.19
N GLY A 58 5.91 1.32 -14.33
CA GLY A 58 5.44 2.07 -15.50
C GLY A 58 3.92 2.22 -15.60
N GLY A 59 3.16 1.54 -14.73
CA GLY A 59 1.71 1.57 -14.69
C GLY A 59 1.16 2.40 -13.52
N SER A 60 -0.12 2.77 -13.60
CA SER A 60 -0.88 3.26 -12.45
C SER A 60 -1.48 2.10 -11.66
N ASN A 61 -1.88 2.38 -10.42
CA ASN A 61 -2.74 1.49 -9.63
C ASN A 61 -4.01 1.09 -10.41
N MET A 62 -4.22 -0.22 -10.55
CA MET A 62 -5.37 -0.79 -11.26
C MET A 62 -5.99 -1.96 -10.50
N LEU A 63 -7.31 -2.09 -10.58
CA LEU A 63 -8.05 -3.27 -10.13
C LEU A 63 -8.76 -3.94 -11.30
N MET A 64 -8.83 -5.27 -11.25
CA MET A 64 -9.73 -6.03 -12.11
C MET A 64 -11.18 -5.84 -11.65
N PRO A 65 -12.16 -5.88 -12.59
CA PRO A 65 -13.57 -5.69 -12.24
C PRO A 65 -14.11 -6.66 -11.19
N ASP A 66 -13.58 -7.87 -11.10
CA ASP A 66 -13.96 -8.86 -10.09
C ASP A 66 -13.42 -8.53 -8.69
N ALA A 67 -12.21 -7.99 -8.59
CA ALA A 67 -11.64 -7.45 -7.35
C ALA A 67 -12.49 -6.29 -6.82
N VAL A 68 -12.87 -5.34 -7.70
CA VAL A 68 -13.79 -4.23 -7.36
C VAL A 68 -15.10 -4.76 -6.78
N ARG A 69 -15.71 -5.78 -7.41
CA ARG A 69 -16.95 -6.41 -6.91
C ARG A 69 -16.77 -7.09 -5.55
N ARG A 70 -15.67 -7.85 -5.33
CA ARG A 70 -15.39 -8.50 -4.04
C ARG A 70 -15.14 -7.48 -2.92
N LEU A 71 -14.55 -6.34 -3.26
CA LEU A 71 -14.32 -5.26 -2.32
C LEU A 71 -15.62 -4.49 -2.02
N GLY A 72 -16.55 -4.44 -2.98
CA GLY A 72 -17.80 -3.68 -2.86
C GLY A 72 -17.59 -2.19 -3.11
N LEU A 73 -16.67 -1.83 -4.00
CA LEU A 73 -16.30 -0.44 -4.26
C LEU A 73 -17.24 0.22 -5.28
N GLU A 74 -17.50 1.50 -5.06
CA GLU A 74 -18.20 2.34 -6.03
C GLU A 74 -17.27 2.75 -7.17
N THR A 75 -17.82 2.87 -8.38
CA THR A 75 -17.06 3.20 -9.59
C THR A 75 -17.59 4.45 -10.25
N LYS A 76 -16.71 5.26 -10.83
CA LYS A 76 -17.06 6.42 -11.67
C LYS A 76 -16.42 6.29 -13.04
N ASP A 77 -17.03 6.92 -14.04
CA ASP A 77 -16.41 7.06 -15.37
C ASP A 77 -15.09 7.83 -15.27
N ALA A 78 -14.07 7.35 -15.98
CA ALA A 78 -12.73 7.91 -16.03
C ALA A 78 -12.27 8.21 -17.47
N GLY A 79 -13.19 8.21 -18.44
CA GLY A 79 -12.87 8.52 -19.84
C GLY A 79 -12.27 7.33 -20.56
N PHE A 80 -11.17 7.53 -21.28
CA PHE A 80 -10.51 6.50 -22.08
C PHE A 80 -9.05 6.34 -21.65
N GLY A 81 -8.56 5.11 -21.69
CA GLY A 81 -7.15 4.77 -21.40
C GLY A 81 -6.67 3.61 -22.25
N GLY A 82 -5.36 3.38 -22.24
CA GLY A 82 -4.71 2.33 -23.02
C GLY A 82 -3.45 1.80 -22.32
N GLY A 83 -2.79 0.86 -22.98
CA GLY A 83 -1.53 0.28 -22.52
C GLY A 83 -0.43 0.45 -23.56
N ALA A 84 0.50 -0.52 -23.65
CA ALA A 84 1.60 -0.48 -24.61
C ALA A 84 1.18 -0.55 -26.10
N GLY A 85 -0.09 -0.90 -26.40
CA GLY A 85 -0.63 -0.92 -27.75
C GLY A 85 -1.50 0.30 -28.06
N ASP A 86 -1.88 0.47 -29.33
CA ASP A 86 -2.58 1.67 -29.82
C ASP A 86 -4.07 1.76 -29.40
N ALA A 87 -4.60 0.72 -28.77
CA ALA A 87 -6.00 0.67 -28.38
C ALA A 87 -6.29 1.61 -27.19
N GLN A 88 -7.36 2.39 -27.34
CA GLN A 88 -7.98 3.15 -26.26
C GLN A 88 -9.32 2.51 -25.93
N ILE A 89 -9.55 2.23 -24.64
CA ILE A 89 -10.78 1.63 -24.15
C ILE A 89 -11.43 2.53 -23.09
N PRO A 90 -12.77 2.52 -22.95
CA PRO A 90 -13.43 3.18 -21.84
C PRO A 90 -12.90 2.68 -20.51
N MET A 91 -12.62 3.59 -19.59
CA MET A 91 -12.06 3.32 -18.28
C MET A 91 -13.01 3.76 -17.19
N GLN A 92 -13.04 2.98 -16.12
CA GLN A 92 -13.64 3.41 -14.87
C GLN A 92 -12.55 3.60 -13.83
N SER A 93 -12.86 4.34 -12.77
CA SER A 93 -12.01 4.48 -11.60
C SER A 93 -12.80 4.28 -10.33
N THR A 94 -12.09 3.95 -9.26
CA THR A 94 -12.62 3.86 -7.91
C THR A 94 -11.63 4.48 -6.93
N LYS A 95 -12.13 4.83 -5.73
CA LYS A 95 -11.28 5.26 -4.63
C LYS A 95 -11.14 4.12 -3.63
N VAL A 96 -9.89 3.80 -3.31
CA VAL A 96 -9.50 2.85 -2.27
C VAL A 96 -9.14 3.65 -1.02
N GLU A 97 -9.75 3.31 0.12
CA GLU A 97 -9.51 4.01 1.39
C GLU A 97 -8.09 3.75 1.88
N SER A 98 -7.66 2.49 1.81
CA SER A 98 -6.27 2.11 2.07
C SER A 98 -5.88 0.81 1.38
N TYR A 99 -4.59 0.67 1.08
CA TYR A 99 -4.00 -0.63 0.78
C TYR A 99 -2.66 -0.78 1.50
N LYS A 100 -2.30 -2.03 1.80
CA LYS A 100 -1.07 -2.37 2.50
C LYS A 100 -0.20 -3.34 1.72
N VAL A 101 1.10 -3.05 1.71
CA VAL A 101 2.17 -3.89 1.17
C VAL A 101 3.22 -4.06 2.26
N GLY A 102 3.26 -5.22 2.91
CA GLY A 102 4.04 -5.36 4.15
C GLY A 102 3.55 -4.37 5.21
N ASN A 103 4.44 -3.55 5.78
CA ASN A 103 4.07 -2.49 6.72
C ASN A 103 3.76 -1.15 6.04
N ILE A 104 3.99 -1.04 4.73
CA ILE A 104 3.69 0.17 3.97
C ILE A 104 2.17 0.30 3.83
N ASN A 105 1.61 1.40 4.33
CA ASN A 105 0.18 1.67 4.28
C ASN A 105 -0.11 2.93 3.47
N MET A 106 -0.68 2.73 2.29
CA MET A 106 -1.08 3.80 1.38
C MET A 106 -2.55 4.12 1.62
N THR A 107 -2.91 5.40 1.64
CA THR A 107 -4.29 5.84 1.94
C THR A 107 -4.83 6.73 0.85
N ASN A 108 -6.16 6.72 0.70
CA ASN A 108 -6.89 7.63 -0.18
C ASN A 108 -6.36 7.60 -1.63
N GLN A 109 -6.27 6.40 -2.19
CA GLN A 109 -5.65 6.14 -3.49
C GLN A 109 -6.73 5.98 -4.57
N ASP A 110 -6.52 6.59 -5.72
CA ASP A 110 -7.35 6.31 -6.90
C ASP A 110 -6.81 5.07 -7.60
N PHE A 111 -7.72 4.19 -8.02
CA PHE A 111 -7.43 3.01 -8.81
C PHE A 111 -8.23 3.08 -10.11
N LEU A 112 -7.56 2.83 -11.22
CA LEU A 112 -8.22 2.56 -12.49
C LEU A 112 -8.80 1.14 -12.48
N ILE A 113 -9.82 0.90 -13.30
CA ILE A 113 -10.48 -0.40 -13.42
C ILE A 113 -10.32 -0.91 -14.84
N MET A 114 -9.65 -2.04 -15.01
CA MET A 114 -9.35 -2.62 -16.31
C MET A 114 -9.49 -4.14 -16.29
N ASP A 115 -10.09 -4.71 -17.34
CA ASP A 115 -10.09 -6.16 -17.52
C ASP A 115 -8.73 -6.64 -18.03
N LEU A 116 -7.93 -7.19 -17.12
CA LEU A 116 -6.62 -7.76 -17.40
C LEU A 116 -6.69 -9.26 -17.75
N SER A 117 -7.87 -9.83 -18.01
CA SER A 117 -8.02 -11.26 -18.37
C SER A 117 -7.14 -11.71 -19.54
N PRO A 118 -6.93 -10.92 -20.62
CA PRO A 118 -6.00 -11.30 -21.68
C PRO A 118 -4.56 -11.44 -21.18
N ILE A 119 -4.10 -10.52 -20.32
CA ILE A 119 -2.77 -10.54 -19.70
C ILE A 119 -2.66 -11.73 -18.75
N LYS A 120 -3.68 -11.94 -17.89
CA LYS A 120 -3.79 -13.08 -16.98
C LYS A 120 -3.58 -14.40 -17.72
N LYS A 121 -4.27 -14.57 -18.84
CA LYS A 121 -4.18 -15.77 -19.68
C LYS A 121 -2.84 -15.88 -20.40
N ALA A 122 -2.32 -14.79 -20.96
CA ALA A 122 -1.09 -14.80 -21.73
C ALA A 122 0.13 -15.19 -20.90
N PHE A 123 0.21 -14.71 -19.66
CA PHE A 123 1.32 -15.00 -18.76
C PHE A 123 1.06 -16.19 -17.82
N GLY A 124 -0.16 -16.74 -17.82
CA GLY A 124 -0.47 -17.94 -17.04
C GLY A 124 -0.61 -17.70 -15.54
N PHE A 125 -1.02 -16.50 -15.13
CA PHE A 125 -1.30 -16.21 -13.73
C PHE A 125 -2.52 -17.01 -13.25
N GLU A 126 -2.36 -17.78 -12.17
CA GLU A 126 -3.49 -18.44 -11.50
C GLU A 126 -4.47 -17.39 -10.95
N ASN A 127 -3.91 -16.39 -10.26
CA ASN A 127 -4.63 -15.26 -9.70
C ASN A 127 -3.95 -13.95 -10.10
N LEU A 128 -4.75 -13.00 -10.58
CA LEU A 128 -4.36 -11.63 -10.84
C LEU A 128 -5.57 -10.78 -10.48
N ASP A 129 -5.37 -9.81 -9.60
CA ASP A 129 -6.40 -8.92 -9.10
C ASP A 129 -6.20 -7.47 -9.55
N GLY A 130 -5.01 -7.15 -10.09
CA GLY A 130 -4.70 -5.82 -10.59
C GLY A 130 -3.21 -5.53 -10.70
N ILE A 131 -2.89 -4.24 -10.71
CA ILE A 131 -1.53 -3.69 -10.78
C ILE A 131 -1.34 -2.72 -9.61
N ILE A 132 -0.18 -2.79 -8.95
CA ILE A 132 0.31 -1.70 -8.10
C ILE A 132 1.38 -0.94 -8.87
N GLY A 133 1.10 0.34 -9.06
CA GLY A 133 1.80 1.21 -9.98
C GLY A 133 2.92 2.02 -9.35
N TYR A 134 3.31 3.06 -10.08
CA TYR A 134 4.28 4.05 -9.61
C TYR A 134 3.86 4.75 -8.31
N GLU A 135 2.56 4.77 -7.98
CA GLU A 135 2.05 5.47 -6.80
C GLU A 135 2.61 4.90 -5.49
N LEU A 136 3.01 3.62 -5.46
CA LEU A 136 3.65 3.02 -4.28
C LEU A 136 5.03 3.64 -3.97
N LEU A 137 5.66 4.29 -4.95
CA LEU A 137 7.01 4.83 -4.85
C LEU A 137 7.06 6.35 -4.63
N GLN A 138 5.90 6.99 -4.40
CA GLN A 138 5.76 8.44 -4.25
C GLN A 138 5.58 8.91 -2.81
#